data_AF-A0AAW4SVZ6-F1
#
_entry.id   AF-A0AAW4SVZ6-F1
#
_cell.length_a   1.000
_cell.length_b   1.000
_cell.length_c   1.000
_cell.angle_alpha   90.00
_cell.angle_beta   90.00
_cell.angle_gamma   90.00
#
_symmetry.space_group_name_H-M   'P 1'
#
loop_
_entity.id
_entity.type
_entity.pdbx_description
1 polymer ?
#
loop_
_entity_poly.entity_id
_entity_poly.type
_entity_poly.pdbx_seq_one_letter_code
_entity_poly.pdbx_strand_id
1 'polypeptide(L)' 'MRKKKEKGENCMRKQTIKEKRTEDQMDYTYFLRNEVIISSCTSIIFCPMYNEERQ' A
#
# COMPACT_ATOMS: atom_id res chain seq x y z
N MET A 1 54.61 19.96 -13.22
CA MET A 1 53.75 21.16 -13.28
C MET A 1 52.59 21.04 -12.30
N ARG A 2 52.12 22.18 -11.78
CA ARG A 2 51.14 22.45 -10.71
C ARG A 2 49.92 21.50 -10.64
N LYS A 3 49.68 20.91 -9.45
CA LYS A 3 48.38 20.37 -9.02
C LYS A 3 47.35 21.50 -8.96
N LYS A 4 46.18 21.35 -9.59
CA LYS A 4 45.03 22.26 -9.43
C LYS A 4 43.95 21.61 -8.56
N LYS A 5 43.47 22.43 -7.63
CA LYS A 5 42.53 22.17 -6.55
C LYS A 5 41.15 21.71 -7.02
N GLU A 6 40.54 20.90 -6.17
CA GLU A 6 39.13 20.55 -6.08
C GLU A 6 38.19 21.74 -6.31
N LYS A 7 37.11 21.49 -7.04
CA LYS A 7 35.83 22.17 -6.83
C LYS A 7 34.77 21.08 -6.71
N GLY A 8 34.33 20.86 -5.48
CA GLY A 8 33.16 20.04 -5.20
C GLY A 8 31.94 20.68 -5.88
N GLU A 9 31.47 20.06 -6.95
CA GLU A 9 30.09 20.21 -7.38
C GLU A 9 29.27 19.18 -6.60
N ASN A 10 28.89 19.57 -5.39
CA ASN A 10 27.78 18.96 -4.69
C ASN A 10 26.50 19.33 -5.47
N CYS A 11 26.24 18.59 -6.54
CA CYS A 11 24.94 18.62 -7.20
C CYS A 11 23.96 17.92 -6.26
N MET A 12 23.38 18.68 -5.35
CA MET A 12 22.18 18.31 -4.60
C MET A 12 21.13 17.88 -5.63
N ARG A 13 21.05 16.57 -5.89
CA ARG A 13 20.09 15.98 -6.82
C ARG A 13 18.71 16.15 -6.21
N LYS A 14 18.07 17.27 -6.53
CA LYS A 14 16.68 17.54 -6.14
C LYS A 14 15.80 16.45 -6.75
N GLN A 15 14.97 15.91 -5.88
CA GLN A 15 14.14 14.73 -6.07
C GLN A 15 13.25 14.84 -7.31
N THR A 16 13.05 13.72 -7.97
CA THR A 16 11.68 13.35 -8.30
C THR A 16 11.54 11.90 -7.85
N ILE A 17 11.12 11.74 -6.59
CA ILE A 17 10.37 10.54 -6.23
C ILE A 17 9.18 10.63 -7.18
N LYS A 18 9.21 9.85 -8.27
CA LYS A 18 7.96 9.50 -8.94
C LYS A 18 7.22 8.71 -7.88
N GLU A 19 6.38 9.40 -7.11
CA GLU A 19 5.25 8.76 -6.45
C GLU A 19 4.55 8.03 -7.58
N LYS A 20 4.86 6.73 -7.72
CA LYS A 20 3.98 5.82 -8.42
C LYS A 20 2.70 5.96 -7.62
N ARG A 21 1.73 6.62 -8.27
CA ARG A 21 0.35 6.76 -7.82
C ARG A 21 0.01 5.53 -7.00
N THR A 22 -0.33 5.76 -5.73
CA THR A 22 -1.02 4.81 -4.87
C THR A 22 -1.99 4.06 -5.77
N GLU A 23 -1.66 2.81 -6.13
CA GLU A 23 -2.65 1.92 -6.71
C GLU A 23 -3.75 1.93 -5.66
N ASP A 24 -4.91 2.47 -6.03
CA ASP A 24 -6.08 2.56 -5.16
C ASP A 24 -6.16 1.24 -4.40
N GLN A 25 -5.87 1.29 -3.10
CA GLN A 25 -5.79 0.11 -2.26
C GLN A 25 -7.24 -0.33 -2.05
N MET A 26 -7.79 -1.05 -3.03
CA MET A 26 -9.18 -1.46 -3.03
C MET A 26 -9.32 -2.71 -2.17
N ASP A 27 -10.02 -2.56 -1.05
CA ASP A 27 -10.49 -3.70 -0.27
C ASP A 27 -11.67 -4.34 -1.03
N TYR A 28 -11.60 -5.65 -1.23
CA TYR A 28 -12.67 -6.44 -1.86
C TYR A 28 -13.53 -7.10 -0.78
N THR A 29 -14.84 -6.93 -0.86
CA THR A 29 -15.79 -7.58 0.05
C THR A 29 -16.66 -8.59 -0.70
N TYR A 30 -16.68 -9.83 -0.21
CA TYR A 30 -17.50 -10.92 -0.75
C TYR A 30 -18.58 -11.32 0.24
N PHE A 31 -19.83 -11.38 -0.23
CA PHE A 31 -20.98 -11.81 0.56
C PHE A 31 -21.35 -13.25 0.21
N LEU A 32 -21.18 -14.16 1.16
CA LEU A 32 -21.65 -15.54 1.10
C LEU A 32 -22.92 -15.69 1.95
N ARG A 33 -23.62 -16.81 1.78
CA ARG A 33 -24.90 -17.08 2.45
C ARG A 33 -24.83 -16.93 3.98
N ASN A 34 -23.71 -17.33 4.59
CA ASN A 34 -23.52 -17.36 6.04
C ASN A 34 -22.23 -16.65 6.49
N GLU A 35 -21.54 -15.94 5.59
CA GLU A 35 -20.20 -15.40 5.87
C GLU A 35 -19.91 -14.19 4.98
N VAL A 36 -19.18 -13.20 5.51
CA VAL A 36 -18.62 -12.09 4.76
C VAL A 36 -17.10 -12.20 4.78
N ILE A 37 -16.47 -12.09 3.61
CA ILE A 37 -15.02 -12.11 3.46
C ILE A 37 -14.54 -10.74 3.03
N ILE A 38 -13.60 -10.15 3.78
CA ILE A 38 -12.97 -8.87 3.45
C ILE A 38 -11.51 -9.15 3.10
N SER A 39 -11.14 -8.90 1.84
CA SER A 39 -9.78 -9.08 1.33
C SER A 39 -9.14 -7.72 1.12
N SER A 40 -8.12 -7.42 1.94
CA SER A 40 -7.23 -6.27 1.76
C SER A 40 -5.89 -6.73 1.18
N CYS A 41 -5.00 -5.80 0.86
CA CYS A 41 -3.66 -6.12 0.37
C CYS A 41 -2.77 -6.83 1.40
N THR A 42 -3.10 -6.76 2.69
CA THR A 42 -2.26 -7.29 3.78
C THR A 42 -2.95 -8.34 4.63
N SER A 43 -4.27 -8.50 4.50
CA SER A 43 -5.04 -9.41 5.33
C SER A 43 -6.33 -9.86 4.63
N ILE A 44 -6.79 -11.05 5.01
CA ILE A 44 -8.11 -11.57 4.65
C ILE A 44 -8.84 -11.85 5.97
N ILE A 45 -10.03 -11.26 6.11
CA ILE A 45 -10.88 -11.37 7.30
C ILE A 45 -12.11 -12.19 6.95
N PHE A 46 -12.44 -13.15 7.82
CA PHE A 46 -13.61 -14.03 7.72
C PHE A 46 -14.60 -13.69 8.83
N CYS A 47 -15.79 -13.25 8.46
CA CYS A 47 -16.85 -12.84 9.38
C CYS A 47 -18.07 -13.75 9.24
N PRO A 48 -18.25 -14.77 10.11
CA PRO A 48 -19.45 -15.60 10.09
C PRO A 48 -20.68 -14.74 10.44
N MET A 49 -21.69 -14.79 9.57
CA MET A 49 -22.99 -14.21 9.85
C MET A 49 -23.81 -15.25 10.61
N TYR A 50 -23.68 -15.26 11.93
CA TYR A 50 -24.61 -15.99 12.78
C TYR A 50 -25.97 -15.30 12.67
N ASN A 51 -26.88 -15.89 11.88
CA ASN A 51 -28.29 -15.59 12.04
C ASN A 51 -28.65 -16.13 13.42
N GLU A 52 -28.85 -15.23 14.39
CA GLU A 52 -29.56 -15.57 15.60
C GLU A 52 -30.99 -15.92 15.18
N GLU A 53 -31.21 -17.18 14.77
CA GLU A 53 -32.53 -17.79 14.77
C GLU A 53 -32.96 -17.82 16.23
N ARG A 54 -33.56 -16.71 16.69
CA ARG A 54 -34.35 -16.67 17.91
C ARG A 54 -35.43 -17.74 17.76
N GLN A 55 -35.23 -18.87 18.44
CA GLN A 55 -36.23 -19.91 18.66
C GLN A 55 -37.52 -19.34 19.25
#